data_AF-A0A519Z8G4-F1
#
_entry.id   AF-A0A519Z8G4-F1
#
_cell.length_a   1.000
_cell.length_b   1.000
_cell.length_c   1.000
_cell.angle_alpha   90.00
_cell.angle_beta   90.00
_cell.angle_gamma   90.00
#
_symmetry.space_group_name_H-M   'P 1'
#
loop_
_entity.id
_entity.type
_entity.pdbx_description
1 polymer ?
#
loop_
_entity_poly.entity_id
_entity_poly.type
_entity_poly.pdbx_seq_one_letter_code
_entity_poly.pdbx_strand_id
1 'polypeptide(L)' 'MSDTVEIFTDGACKGNPGPGGWGALLVCKGVEKELWGGEANTTNNRMELTAAIMALEALTR' A
#
# COMPACT_ATOMS: atom_id res chain seq x y z
N MET A 1 7.85 7.40 22.87
CA MET A 1 7.67 7.13 21.43
C MET A 1 6.19 7.28 21.16
N SER A 2 5.78 8.06 20.14
CA SER A 2 4.35 8.29 19.90
C SER A 2 3.67 7.00 19.43
N ASP A 3 2.37 6.90 19.68
CA ASP A 3 1.49 5.87 19.13
C ASP A 3 1.14 6.14 17.64
N THR A 4 1.94 6.97 16.96
CA THR A 4 1.75 7.28 15.55
C THR A 4 2.23 6.10 14.71
N VAL A 5 1.37 5.63 13.81
CA VAL A 5 1.76 4.68 12.77
C VAL A 5 2.23 5.47 11.55
N GLU A 6 3.47 5.25 11.13
CA GLU A 6 4.01 5.78 9.88
C GLU A 6 3.70 4.78 8.76
N ILE A 7 3.19 5.26 7.62
CA ILE A 7 2.82 4.42 6.49
C ILE A 7 3.50 4.96 5.23
N PHE A 8 4.24 4.09 4.55
CA PHE A 8 4.85 4.34 3.24
C PHE A 8 4.10 3.51 2.20
N THR A 9 3.68 4.13 1.10
CA THR A 9 2.84 3.48 0.08
C THR A 9 3.43 3.71 -1.29
N ASP A 10 3.36 2.69 -2.15
CA ASP A 10 3.71 2.81 -3.56
C ASP A 10 2.78 1.94 -4.42
N GLY A 11 2.62 2.33 -5.68
CA GLY A 11 1.80 1.63 -6.66
C GLY A 11 2.33 1.83 -8.06
N ALA A 12 2.44 0.74 -8.81
CA ALA A 12 3.01 0.76 -10.16
C ALA A 12 2.18 -0.11 -11.11
N CYS A 13 2.12 0.29 -12.38
CA CYS A 13 1.47 -0.48 -13.44
C CYS A 13 2.36 -0.60 -14.69
N LYS A 14 2.46 -1.80 -15.27
CA LYS A 14 3.14 -2.03 -16.53
C LYS A 14 2.15 -1.87 -17.69
N GLY A 15 2.04 -0.65 -18.19
CA GLY A 15 0.95 -0.23 -19.08
C GLY A 15 -0.09 0.60 -18.31
N ASN A 16 -1.01 1.27 -19.00
CA ASN A 16 -2.03 2.09 -18.35
C ASN A 16 -3.33 2.15 -19.18
N PRO A 17 -4.15 1.08 -19.20
CA PRO A 17 -4.15 -0.03 -18.24
C PRO A 17 -3.19 -1.18 -18.56
N GLY A 18 -2.90 -2.01 -17.56
CA GLY A 18 -2.05 -3.21 -17.66
C GLY A 18 -1.91 -3.96 -16.32
N PRO A 19 -1.03 -4.97 -16.22
CA PRO A 19 -0.71 -5.61 -14.95
C PRO A 19 -0.06 -4.63 -13.99
N GLY A 20 -0.60 -4.49 -12.78
CA GLY A 20 -0.09 -3.58 -11.77
C GLY A 20 -0.03 -4.21 -10.39
N GLY A 21 0.81 -3.62 -9.54
CA GLY A 21 1.03 -4.03 -8.16
C GLY A 21 1.07 -2.81 -7.24
N TRP A 22 0.80 -3.06 -5.97
CA TRP A 22 0.84 -2.05 -4.92
C TRP A 22 1.53 -2.63 -3.68
N GLY A 23 2.15 -1.75 -2.90
CA GLY A 23 2.83 -2.11 -1.65
C GLY A 23 2.66 -1.04 -0.59
N ALA A 24 2.59 -1.45 0.67
CA ALA A 24 2.59 -0.56 1.82
C ALA A 24 3.46 -1.11 2.96
N LEU A 25 4.23 -0.24 3.60
CA LEU A 25 5.01 -0.52 4.81
C LEU A 25 4.44 0.30 5.96
N LEU A 26 3.98 -0.36 7.01
CA LEU A 26 3.54 0.27 8.24
C LEU A 26 4.61 0.11 9.31
N VAL A 27 4.97 1.21 9.98
CA VAL A 27 5.98 1.23 11.05
C VAL A 27 5.35 1.83 12.31
N CYS A 28 5.37 1.09 13.40
CA CYS A 28 4.90 1.57 14.70
C CYS A 28 5.73 0.96 15.82
N LYS A 29 6.31 1.81 16.69
CA LYS A 29 7.12 1.38 17.84
C LYS A 29 8.25 0.39 17.48
N GLY A 30 8.85 0.56 16.30
CA GLY A 30 9.92 -0.32 15.79
C GLY A 30 9.44 -1.67 15.25
N VAL A 31 8.11 -1.88 15.17
CA VAL A 31 7.52 -3.03 14.49
C VAL A 31 7.14 -2.63 13.08
N GLU A 32 7.56 -3.44 12.11
CA GLU A 32 7.27 -3.27 10.70
C GLU A 32 6.22 -4.29 10.24
N LYS A 33 5.32 -3.86 9.35
CA LYS A 33 4.34 -4.72 8.69
C LYS A 33 4.25 -4.34 7.22
N GLU A 34 4.55 -5.29 6.35
CA GLU A 34 4.44 -5.15 4.90
C GLU A 34 3.09 -5.69 4.41
N LEU A 35 2.49 -4.98 3.46
CA LEU A 35 1.30 -5.38 2.72
C LEU A 35 1.58 -5.20 1.24
N TRP A 36 1.08 -6.12 0.42
CA TRP A 36 1.24 -6.03 -1.03
C TRP A 36 0.17 -6.84 -1.74
N GLY A 37 -0.03 -6.51 -3.01
CA GLY A 37 -0.96 -7.20 -3.89
C GLY A 37 -0.84 -6.71 -5.33
N GLY A 38 -1.69 -7.21 -6.20
CA GLY A 38 -1.71 -6.77 -7.59
C GLY A 38 -2.95 -7.20 -8.35
N GLU A 39 -3.20 -6.52 -9.46
CA GLU A 39 -4.33 -6.74 -10.36
C GLU A 39 -3.80 -6.90 -11.79
N ALA A 40 -4.32 -7.90 -12.53
CA ALA A 40 -3.87 -8.19 -13.90
C ALA A 40 -4.21 -7.08 -14.91
N ASN A 41 -5.22 -6.25 -14.63
CA ASN A 41 -5.67 -5.17 -15.50
C ASN A 41 -6.14 -3.97 -14.68
N THR A 42 -5.23 -3.05 -14.39
CA THR A 42 -5.43 -1.86 -13.54
C THR A 42 -4.66 -0.65 -14.10
N THR A 43 -4.68 0.47 -13.40
CA THR A 43 -3.95 1.70 -13.75
C THR A 43 -2.95 2.07 -12.66
N ASN A 44 -1.97 2.92 -12.99
CA ASN A 44 -1.00 3.39 -12.00
C ASN A 44 -1.70 4.05 -10.80
N ASN A 45 -2.60 5.00 -11.07
CA ASN A 45 -3.34 5.72 -10.04
C ASN A 45 -4.20 4.80 -9.17
N ARG A 46 -4.78 3.74 -9.74
CA ARG A 46 -5.52 2.76 -8.94
C ARG A 46 -4.59 2.06 -7.96
N MET A 47 -3.40 1.62 -8.38
CA MET A 47 -2.46 0.95 -7.50
C MET A 47 -1.92 1.86 -6.38
N GLU A 48 -1.60 3.12 -6.69
CA GLU A 48 -1.18 4.11 -5.69
C GLU A 48 -2.26 4.31 -4.61
N LEU A 49 -3.53 4.45 -5.03
CA LEU A 49 -4.65 4.60 -4.11
C LEU A 49 -4.96 3.31 -3.34
N THR A 50 -4.88 2.15 -3.99
CA THR A 50 -5.08 0.84 -3.34
C THR A 50 -4.06 0.61 -2.24
N ALA A 51 -2.79 0.99 -2.42
CA ALA A 51 -1.78 0.89 -1.37
C ALA A 51 -2.19 1.64 -0.10
N ALA A 52 -2.64 2.89 -0.25
CA ALA A 52 -3.09 3.72 0.88
C ALA A 52 -4.34 3.17 1.55
N ILE A 53 -5.33 2.72 0.76
CA ILE A 53 -6.57 2.14 1.28
C ILE A 53 -6.26 0.89 2.11
N MET A 54 -5.51 -0.06 1.54
CA MET A 54 -5.21 -1.34 2.18
C MET A 54 -4.37 -1.16 3.45
N ALA A 55 -3.47 -0.17 3.48
CA ALA A 55 -2.71 0.16 4.68
C ALA A 55 -3.62 0.69 5.81
N LEU A 56 -4.55 1.60 5.49
CA LEU A 56 -5.49 2.15 6.47
C LEU A 56 -6.50 1.10 6.97
N GLU A 57 -6.98 0.21 6.09
CA GLU A 57 -7.88 -0.89 6.48
C GLU A 57 -7.21 -1.90 7.42
N ALA A 58 -5.88 -2.04 7.36
CA ALA A 58 -5.13 -2.95 8.21
C ALA A 58 -4.91 -2.44 9.64
N LEU A 59 -5.27 -1.18 9.94
CA LEU A 59 -5.14 -0.59 11.27
C LEU A 59 -6.24 -1.11 12.21
N THR A 60 -5.84 -1.68 13.33
CA THR A 60 -6.74 -2.07 14.43
C THR A 60 -6.55 -1.13 15.63
N ARG A 61 -7.62 -0.89 16.38
CA ARG A 61 -7.59 -0.04 17.59
C ARG A 61 -6.77 -0.66 18.73
#